data_AF-A0A838I406-F1
#
_entry.id   AF-A0A838I406-F1
#
_cell.length_a   1.000
_cell.length_b   1.000
_cell.length_c   1.000
_cell.angle_alpha   90.00
_cell.angle_beta   90.00
_cell.angle_gamma   90.00
#
_symmetry.space_group_name_H-M   'P 1'
#
loop_
_entity.id
_entity.type
_entity.pdbx_description
1 polymer ?
#
loop_
_entity_poly.entity_id
_entity_poly.type
_entity_poly.pdbx_seq_one_letter_code
_entity_poly.pdbx_strand_id
1 'polypeptide(L)'
;MPLYMDIHEIHGATSEDMAKAHAADAETQRKYGVNYRKYWFNETCGKAFCLVEAPNAEAAIRVHREAHGHLADKIIEVAPELAEGFLGGGEVNSAGAALLPGDADPARDPGIRTIMFTDIVGSTALTQSHGDDAAMEFLRVHDTIVREALVASKGREVKHTGDGIMASFVSAAAAVRCATQIQRELALRAQEGKEHSIKVRIGGAAGEPVERENDIFGSTVQLASRLCARAEPDQILVSNVVAELCIGKRIMFRNLGEVSFKGFDLPVHVHAVEWLGEAAAP
;
A
#
# COMPACT_ATOMS: atom_id res chain seq x y z
N MET A 1 2.87 15.61 18.77
CA MET A 1 4.04 16.08 18.01
C MET A 1 3.82 15.68 16.56
N PRO A 2 4.03 16.55 15.56
CA PRO A 2 3.87 16.18 14.15
C PRO A 2 4.80 15.03 13.76
N LEU A 3 4.36 14.27 12.75
CA LEU A 3 5.09 13.14 12.19
C LEU A 3 5.60 13.52 10.80
N TYR A 4 6.87 13.23 10.54
CA TYR A 4 7.50 13.48 9.26
C TYR A 4 8.07 12.19 8.69
N MET A 5 8.06 12.10 7.37
CA MET A 5 8.86 11.13 6.63
C MET A 5 10.07 11.85 6.06
N ASP A 6 11.24 11.43 6.49
CA ASP A 6 12.53 11.87 5.99
C ASP A 6 13.00 10.88 4.91
N ILE A 7 13.39 11.37 3.73
CA ILE A 7 13.67 10.58 2.52
C ILE A 7 15.08 10.89 2.03
N HIS A 8 15.85 9.82 1.77
CA HIS A 8 17.20 9.92 1.23
C HIS A 8 17.42 9.00 0.02
N GLU A 9 18.23 9.47 -0.93
CA GLU A 9 18.81 8.71 -2.03
C GLU A 9 20.32 8.54 -1.81
N ILE A 10 20.72 7.36 -1.34
CA ILE A 10 22.08 7.04 -0.91
C ILE A 10 22.59 5.84 -1.72
N HIS A 11 23.02 6.11 -2.95
CA HIS A 11 23.51 5.08 -3.85
C HIS A 11 24.79 4.42 -3.32
N GLY A 12 24.81 3.08 -3.28
CA GLY A 12 25.96 2.28 -2.87
C GLY A 12 26.12 2.11 -1.34
N ALA A 13 25.22 2.66 -0.53
CA ALA A 13 25.21 2.42 0.90
C ALA A 13 24.74 1.01 1.25
N THR A 14 25.31 0.45 2.32
CA THR A 14 24.91 -0.84 2.86
C THR A 14 23.91 -0.68 4.02
N SER A 15 23.25 -1.77 4.35
CA SER A 15 22.46 -1.94 5.57
C SER A 15 23.20 -1.58 6.86
N GLU A 16 24.52 -1.73 6.89
CA GLU A 16 25.37 -1.38 8.03
C GLU A 16 25.59 0.13 8.11
N ASP A 17 25.82 0.79 6.95
CA ASP A 17 25.97 2.24 6.87
C ASP A 17 24.71 2.95 7.35
N MET A 18 23.54 2.46 6.93
CA MET A 18 22.25 3.00 7.39
C MET A 18 22.02 2.81 8.88
N ALA A 19 22.39 1.66 9.43
CA ALA A 19 22.28 1.42 10.87
C ALA A 19 23.17 2.38 11.68
N LYS A 20 24.39 2.67 11.19
CA LYS A 20 25.31 3.63 11.81
C LYS A 20 24.77 5.06 11.74
N ALA A 21 24.24 5.48 10.59
CA ALA A 21 23.64 6.81 10.42
C ALA A 21 22.45 7.01 11.38
N HIS A 22 21.52 6.05 11.40
CA HIS A 22 20.36 6.11 12.29
C HIS A 22 20.74 6.11 13.78
N ALA A 23 21.79 5.38 14.17
CA ALA A 23 22.30 5.40 15.54
C ALA A 23 22.86 6.79 15.92
N ALA A 24 23.60 7.43 15.02
CA ALA A 24 24.12 8.78 15.23
C ALA A 24 22.99 9.82 15.37
N ASP A 25 21.91 9.68 14.59
CA ASP A 25 20.72 10.51 14.73
C ASP A 25 20.08 10.32 16.11
N ALA A 26 19.91 9.06 16.54
CA ALA A 26 19.28 8.71 17.80
C ALA A 26 20.06 9.23 19.03
N GLU A 27 21.39 9.36 18.93
CA GLU A 27 22.23 9.98 19.96
C GLU A 27 22.03 11.51 20.03
N THR A 28 21.80 12.15 18.88
CA THR A 28 21.71 13.61 18.74
C THR A 28 20.29 14.15 18.97
N GLN A 29 19.25 13.35 18.68
CA GLN A 29 17.85 13.77 18.56
C GLN A 29 17.28 14.52 19.79
N ARG A 30 17.70 14.14 21.01
CA ARG A 30 17.16 14.73 22.25
C ARG A 30 17.45 16.23 22.36
N LYS A 31 18.58 16.68 21.79
CA LYS A 31 18.98 18.10 21.77
C LYS A 31 17.98 18.99 21.04
N TYR A 32 17.25 18.42 20.08
CA TYR A 32 16.30 19.12 19.21
C TYR A 32 14.84 18.79 19.50
N GLY A 33 14.58 17.97 20.53
CA GLY A 33 13.23 17.47 20.83
C GLY A 33 12.68 16.53 19.75
N VAL A 34 13.56 15.84 19.03
CA VAL A 34 13.23 14.95 17.92
C VAL A 34 13.25 13.50 18.40
N ASN A 35 12.44 12.65 17.78
CA ASN A 35 12.40 11.21 18.02
C ASN A 35 12.33 10.44 16.68
N TYR A 36 13.45 9.88 16.24
CA TYR A 36 13.53 8.96 15.11
C TYR A 36 12.99 7.59 15.56
N ARG A 37 11.85 7.20 14.98
CA ARG A 37 11.13 5.99 15.41
C ARG A 37 11.67 4.73 14.75
N LYS A 38 11.83 4.78 13.44
CA LYS A 38 12.19 3.63 12.60
C LYS A 38 12.62 4.06 11.21
N TYR A 39 13.34 3.19 10.52
CA TYR A 39 13.71 3.41 9.13
C TYR A 39 13.50 2.20 8.22
N TRP A 40 13.33 2.47 6.93
CA TRP A 40 13.35 1.48 5.86
C TRP A 40 14.53 1.77 4.95
N PHE A 41 15.15 0.73 4.42
CA PHE A 41 16.24 0.87 3.47
C PHE A 41 16.17 -0.21 2.40
N ASN A 42 16.21 0.23 1.15
CA ASN A 42 16.37 -0.64 0.01
C ASN A 42 17.79 -0.48 -0.56
N GLU A 43 18.67 -1.42 -0.25
CA GLU A 43 20.06 -1.45 -0.76
C GLU A 43 20.13 -1.47 -2.28
N THR A 44 19.17 -2.10 -2.96
CA THR A 44 19.23 -2.30 -4.40
C THR A 44 19.05 -0.99 -5.16
N CYS A 45 18.17 -0.11 -4.69
CA CYS A 45 17.97 1.21 -5.29
C CYS A 45 18.64 2.36 -4.52
N GLY A 46 19.17 2.08 -3.31
CA GLY A 46 19.80 3.08 -2.45
C GLY A 46 18.80 4.00 -1.75
N LYS A 47 17.53 3.61 -1.61
CA LYS A 47 16.50 4.50 -1.07
C LYS A 47 16.26 4.24 0.42
N ALA A 48 16.32 5.30 1.22
CA ALA A 48 16.09 5.24 2.66
C ALA A 48 14.94 6.15 3.10
N PHE A 49 14.24 5.72 4.14
CA PHE A 49 13.12 6.44 4.73
C PHE A 49 13.23 6.39 6.25
N CYS A 50 13.15 7.53 6.94
CA CYS A 50 13.11 7.59 8.40
C CYS A 50 11.80 8.21 8.85
N LEU A 51 11.05 7.50 9.69
CA LEU A 51 9.86 8.04 10.32
C LEU A 51 10.25 8.78 11.60
N VAL A 52 9.98 10.08 11.65
CA VAL A 52 10.47 10.97 12.70
C VAL A 52 9.35 11.81 13.31
N GLU A 53 9.25 11.83 14.63
CA GLU A 53 8.47 12.86 15.32
C GLU A 53 9.36 14.07 15.59
N ALA A 54 8.90 15.26 15.21
CA ALA A 54 9.66 16.47 15.43
C ALA A 54 8.73 17.67 15.69
N PRO A 55 9.19 18.71 16.40
CA PRO A 55 8.44 19.96 16.55
C PRO A 55 8.15 20.65 15.21
N ASN A 56 9.08 20.52 14.27
CA ASN A 56 8.98 20.99 12.88
C ASN A 56 10.05 20.28 12.03
N ALA A 57 9.91 20.37 10.70
CA ALA A 57 10.86 19.78 9.75
C ALA A 57 12.32 20.22 9.97
N GLU A 58 12.56 21.50 10.26
CA GLU A 58 13.92 22.02 10.49
C GLU A 58 14.58 21.39 11.74
N ALA A 59 13.81 21.00 12.74
CA ALA A 59 14.35 20.30 13.90
C ALA A 59 14.91 18.92 13.51
N ALA A 60 14.22 18.16 12.66
CA ALA A 60 14.72 16.88 12.14
C ALA A 60 15.97 17.07 11.26
N ILE A 61 15.95 18.04 10.34
CA ILE A 61 17.11 18.36 9.48
C ILE A 61 18.36 18.69 10.31
N ARG A 62 18.20 19.42 11.43
CA ARG A 62 19.32 19.77 12.30
C ARG A 62 19.96 18.56 12.99
N VAL A 63 19.19 17.50 13.26
CA VAL A 63 19.73 16.25 13.80
C VAL A 63 20.69 15.63 12.80
N HIS A 64 20.25 15.39 11.57
CA HIS A 64 21.08 14.84 10.49
C HIS A 64 22.34 15.67 10.23
N ARG A 65 22.20 17.00 10.19
CA ARG A 65 23.32 17.92 9.97
C ARG A 65 24.41 17.77 11.03
N GLU A 66 24.04 17.62 12.29
CA GLU A 66 24.98 17.47 13.41
C GLU A 66 25.49 16.03 13.56
N ALA A 67 24.64 15.04 13.33
CA ALA A 67 24.97 13.63 13.53
C ALA A 67 25.97 13.09 12.51
N HIS A 68 25.73 13.34 11.22
CA HIS A 68 26.55 12.77 10.14
C HIS A 68 26.69 13.68 8.91
N GLY A 69 25.98 14.81 8.85
CA GLY A 69 26.11 15.80 7.78
C GLY A 69 25.41 15.44 6.47
N HIS A 70 24.81 14.25 6.36
CA HIS A 70 23.97 13.88 5.22
C HIS A 70 22.57 14.40 5.47
N LEU A 71 22.12 15.36 4.67
CA LEU A 71 20.78 15.92 4.81
C LEU A 71 19.79 15.08 4.01
N ALA A 72 18.56 15.04 4.51
CA ALA A 72 17.40 14.58 3.78
C ALA A 72 17.33 15.24 2.40
N ASP A 73 17.15 14.45 1.35
CA ASP A 73 16.74 14.98 0.05
C ASP A 73 15.35 15.62 0.18
N LYS A 74 14.53 15.06 1.07
CA LYS A 74 13.21 15.59 1.36
C LYS A 74 12.70 15.24 2.75
N ILE A 75 11.94 16.17 3.31
CA ILE A 75 11.16 15.95 4.52
C ILE A 75 9.71 16.39 4.29
N ILE A 76 8.77 15.50 4.55
CA ILE A 76 7.33 15.74 4.40
C ILE A 76 6.62 15.47 5.70
N GLU A 77 5.65 16.32 6.04
CA GLU A 77 4.72 16.03 7.14
C GLU A 77 3.71 14.99 6.64
N VAL A 78 3.51 13.94 7.44
CA VAL A 78 2.64 12.81 7.07
C VAL A 78 1.58 12.60 8.13
N ALA A 79 0.36 12.29 7.68
CA ALA A 79 -0.70 11.89 8.58
C ALA A 79 -0.32 10.54 9.23
N PRO A 80 -0.44 10.39 10.56
CA PRO A 80 -0.08 9.15 11.27
C PRO A 80 -0.76 7.91 10.67
N GLU A 81 -2.03 8.04 10.28
CA GLU A 81 -2.84 6.96 9.72
C GLU A 81 -2.29 6.47 8.38
N LEU A 82 -1.76 7.38 7.56
CA LEU A 82 -1.11 7.01 6.29
C LEU A 82 0.25 6.35 6.55
N ALA A 83 1.09 6.93 7.40
CA ALA A 83 2.41 6.36 7.71
C ALA A 83 2.29 4.93 8.27
N GLU A 84 1.36 4.71 9.20
CA GLU A 84 1.11 3.40 9.79
C GLU A 84 0.36 2.46 8.84
N GLY A 85 -0.65 2.94 8.12
CA GLY A 85 -1.44 2.11 7.19
C GLY A 85 -0.61 1.59 6.01
N PHE A 86 0.27 2.42 5.45
CA PHE A 86 1.14 2.01 4.35
C PHE A 86 2.34 1.21 4.83
N LEU A 87 3.11 1.76 5.77
CA LEU A 87 4.42 1.22 6.09
C LEU A 87 4.42 0.33 7.31
N GLY A 88 3.44 0.42 8.21
CA GLY A 88 2.89 -0.65 9.08
C GLY A 88 3.79 -1.64 9.83
N GLY A 89 5.11 -1.51 9.83
CA GLY A 89 6.04 -2.43 10.49
C GLY A 89 6.13 -2.11 11.97
N GLY A 90 5.39 -2.85 12.80
CA GLY A 90 5.32 -2.68 14.25
C GLY A 90 6.55 -3.16 15.01
N GLU A 91 7.53 -3.75 14.32
CA GLU A 91 8.77 -4.23 14.92
C GLU A 91 9.98 -3.63 14.21
N VAL A 92 10.92 -3.19 15.02
CA VAL A 92 12.24 -2.73 14.58
C VAL A 92 13.30 -3.60 15.25
N ASN A 93 14.43 -3.79 14.57
CA ASN A 93 15.59 -4.39 15.24
C ASN A 93 16.24 -3.39 16.22
N SER A 94 17.29 -3.83 16.91
CA SER A 94 18.05 -2.98 17.85
C SER A 94 18.65 -1.72 17.21
N ALA A 95 18.82 -1.70 15.89
CA ALA A 95 19.31 -0.55 15.14
C ALA A 95 18.18 0.38 14.66
N GLY A 96 16.89 0.06 14.86
CA GLY A 96 15.75 0.84 14.37
C GLY A 96 15.28 0.48 12.95
N ALA A 97 15.85 -0.55 12.33
CA ALA A 97 15.44 -0.98 10.99
C ALA A 97 14.07 -1.66 11.06
N ALA A 98 13.14 -1.25 10.20
CA ALA A 98 11.85 -1.88 10.07
C ALA A 98 11.99 -3.32 9.54
N LEU A 99 11.23 -4.22 10.13
CA LEU A 99 11.28 -5.65 9.83
C LEU A 99 9.98 -6.12 9.18
N LEU A 100 10.10 -7.09 8.27
CA LEU A 100 8.95 -7.78 7.71
C LEU A 100 8.32 -8.70 8.76
N PRO A 101 6.98 -8.76 8.87
CA PRO A 101 6.34 -9.66 9.82
C PRO A 101 6.59 -11.14 9.48
N GLY A 102 7.14 -11.93 10.42
CA GLY A 102 7.48 -13.36 10.26
C GLY A 102 8.20 -13.95 11.49
N ASP A 103 8.48 -15.26 11.49
CA ASP A 103 9.09 -15.97 12.64
C ASP A 103 10.63 -15.98 12.64
N ALA A 104 11.19 -16.03 13.86
CA ALA A 104 12.57 -16.26 14.32
C ALA A 104 13.70 -15.31 13.85
N ASP A 105 13.73 -14.85 12.60
CA ASP A 105 14.67 -13.83 12.12
C ASP A 105 14.04 -13.03 10.96
N PRO A 106 13.26 -11.99 11.27
CA PRO A 106 12.50 -11.26 10.26
C PRO A 106 13.44 -10.44 9.36
N ALA A 107 13.35 -10.68 8.05
CA ALA A 107 14.09 -9.94 7.05
C ALA A 107 13.76 -8.43 7.12
N ARG A 108 14.72 -7.58 6.72
CA ARG A 108 14.53 -6.13 6.65
C ARG A 108 13.42 -5.77 5.66
N ASP A 109 12.61 -4.79 6.02
CA ASP A 109 11.56 -4.26 5.18
C ASP A 109 12.13 -3.22 4.20
N PRO A 110 12.09 -3.45 2.87
CA PRO A 110 12.63 -2.53 1.88
C PRO A 110 11.73 -1.30 1.66
N GLY A 111 10.56 -1.22 2.31
CA GLY A 111 9.60 -0.13 2.15
C GLY A 111 8.71 -0.25 0.90
N ILE A 112 8.94 -1.25 0.03
CA ILE A 112 8.08 -1.53 -1.13
C ILE A 112 6.69 -1.97 -0.68
N ARG A 113 5.64 -1.46 -1.32
CA ARG A 113 4.25 -1.86 -1.03
C ARG A 113 3.48 -2.16 -2.32
N THR A 114 2.54 -3.09 -2.20
CA THR A 114 1.45 -3.28 -3.16
C THR A 114 0.20 -2.63 -2.61
N ILE A 115 -0.33 -1.67 -3.37
CA ILE A 115 -1.53 -0.92 -3.04
C ILE A 115 -2.70 -1.55 -3.78
N MET A 116 -3.80 -1.77 -3.07
CA MET A 116 -5.06 -2.28 -3.61
C MET A 116 -6.18 -1.27 -3.31
N PHE A 117 -7.04 -1.05 -4.29
CA PHE A 117 -8.31 -0.34 -4.12
C PHE A 117 -9.45 -1.29 -4.44
N THR A 118 -10.52 -1.22 -3.64
CA THR A 118 -11.83 -1.79 -3.95
C THR A 118 -12.83 -0.66 -4.17
N ASP A 119 -13.88 -0.92 -4.93
CA ASP A 119 -14.96 0.05 -5.19
C ASP A 119 -16.25 -0.69 -5.54
N ILE A 120 -17.36 -0.34 -4.87
CA ILE A 120 -18.68 -0.93 -5.08
C ILE A 120 -19.26 -0.38 -6.39
N VAL A 121 -19.55 -1.29 -7.32
CA VAL A 121 -20.16 -0.94 -8.61
C VAL A 121 -21.55 -0.36 -8.39
N GLY A 122 -21.77 0.85 -8.91
CA GLY A 122 -23.08 1.49 -8.86
C GLY A 122 -23.48 1.99 -7.46
N SER A 123 -22.53 2.21 -6.56
CA SER A 123 -22.75 2.72 -5.19
C SER A 123 -23.73 3.90 -5.13
N THR A 124 -23.53 4.92 -5.97
CA THR A 124 -24.40 6.11 -6.03
C THR A 124 -25.82 5.76 -6.46
N ALA A 125 -25.98 4.83 -7.41
CA ALA A 125 -27.29 4.39 -7.88
C ALA A 125 -28.01 3.56 -6.82
N LEU A 126 -27.28 2.74 -6.05
CA LEU A 126 -27.83 2.00 -4.89
C LEU A 126 -28.39 2.97 -3.85
N THR A 127 -27.64 4.02 -3.48
CA THR A 127 -28.12 5.05 -2.54
C THR A 127 -29.37 5.76 -3.05
N GLN A 128 -29.39 6.18 -4.31
CA GLN A 128 -30.56 6.88 -4.86
C GLN A 128 -31.82 6.01 -4.95
N SER A 129 -31.66 4.70 -5.18
CA SER A 129 -32.79 3.80 -5.41
C SER A 129 -33.32 3.12 -4.14
N HIS A 130 -32.45 2.86 -3.16
CA HIS A 130 -32.80 2.12 -1.94
C HIS A 130 -32.78 2.98 -0.67
N GLY A 131 -32.32 4.23 -0.76
CA GLY A 131 -32.16 5.13 0.38
C GLY A 131 -30.87 4.87 1.18
N ASP A 132 -30.59 5.76 2.13
CA ASP A 132 -29.33 5.77 2.88
C ASP A 132 -29.17 4.52 3.76
N ASP A 133 -30.24 4.06 4.42
CA ASP A 133 -30.19 2.90 5.32
C ASP A 133 -29.78 1.61 4.59
N ALA A 134 -30.35 1.37 3.40
CA ALA A 134 -29.99 0.20 2.59
C ALA A 134 -28.58 0.34 2.00
N ALA A 135 -28.19 1.54 1.56
CA ALA A 135 -26.83 1.82 1.08
C ALA A 135 -25.78 1.52 2.16
N MET A 136 -26.07 1.87 3.41
CA MET A 136 -25.21 1.56 4.54
C MET A 136 -25.07 0.04 4.78
N GLU A 137 -26.13 -0.74 4.54
CA GLU A 137 -26.06 -2.19 4.66
C GLU A 137 -25.21 -2.82 3.54
N PHE A 138 -25.33 -2.34 2.30
CA PHE A 138 -24.44 -2.74 1.20
C PHE A 138 -22.97 -2.44 1.53
N LEU A 139 -22.69 -1.27 2.08
CA LEU A 139 -21.34 -0.88 2.49
C LEU A 139 -20.82 -1.75 3.64
N ARG A 140 -21.68 -2.08 4.62
CA ARG A 140 -21.31 -2.96 5.73
C ARG A 140 -20.94 -4.37 5.26
N VAL A 141 -21.66 -4.90 4.27
CA VAL A 141 -21.36 -6.19 3.63
C VAL A 141 -20.00 -6.13 2.92
N HIS A 142 -19.77 -5.10 2.11
CA HIS A 142 -18.48 -4.85 1.46
C HIS A 142 -17.33 -4.85 2.48
N ASP A 143 -17.44 -3.99 3.50
CA ASP A 143 -16.39 -3.78 4.49
C ASP A 143 -16.04 -5.03 5.26
N THR A 144 -17.06 -5.83 5.62
CA THR A 144 -16.86 -7.08 6.33
C THR A 144 -16.04 -8.07 5.49
N ILE A 145 -16.45 -8.28 4.23
CA ILE A 145 -15.77 -9.22 3.33
C ILE A 145 -14.33 -8.76 3.04
N VAL A 146 -14.14 -7.47 2.77
CA VAL A 146 -12.81 -6.93 2.49
C VAL A 146 -11.91 -7.05 3.73
N ARG A 147 -12.37 -6.66 4.93
CA ARG A 147 -11.57 -6.75 6.16
C ARG A 147 -11.22 -8.19 6.52
N GLU A 148 -12.13 -9.14 6.35
CA GLU A 148 -11.85 -10.57 6.56
C GLU A 148 -10.77 -11.08 5.59
N ALA A 149 -10.86 -10.73 4.31
CA ALA A 149 -9.86 -11.08 3.31
C ALA A 149 -8.49 -10.40 3.57
N LEU A 150 -8.48 -9.17 4.08
CA LEU A 150 -7.27 -8.46 4.48
C LEU A 150 -6.57 -9.18 5.62
N VAL A 151 -7.30 -9.57 6.67
CA VAL A 151 -6.74 -10.34 7.79
C VAL A 151 -6.14 -11.66 7.30
N ALA A 152 -6.87 -12.41 6.48
CA ALA A 152 -6.40 -13.69 5.93
C ALA A 152 -5.14 -13.57 5.06
N SER A 153 -4.99 -12.43 4.37
CA SER A 153 -3.87 -12.16 3.46
C SER A 153 -2.75 -11.31 4.08
N LYS A 154 -2.82 -11.01 5.38
CA LYS A 154 -1.88 -10.11 6.08
C LYS A 154 -1.79 -8.72 5.42
N GLY A 155 -2.91 -8.24 4.87
CA GLY A 155 -3.06 -6.89 4.35
C GLY A 155 -3.38 -5.89 5.46
N ARG A 156 -3.13 -4.61 5.19
CA ARG A 156 -3.48 -3.51 6.09
C ARG A 156 -4.46 -2.59 5.39
N GLU A 157 -5.57 -2.27 6.05
CA GLU A 157 -6.43 -1.18 5.64
C GLU A 157 -5.69 0.14 5.87
N VAL A 158 -5.58 0.96 4.82
CA VAL A 158 -4.99 2.30 4.88
C VAL A 158 -6.07 3.32 5.21
N LYS A 159 -7.15 3.31 4.43
CA LYS A 159 -8.32 4.17 4.64
C LYS A 159 -9.53 3.68 3.86
N HIS A 160 -10.69 4.13 4.30
CA HIS A 160 -11.93 3.99 3.57
C HIS A 160 -12.10 5.13 2.56
N THR A 161 -12.62 4.86 1.36
CA THR A 161 -12.80 5.86 0.28
C THR A 161 -14.25 6.30 0.07
N GLY A 162 -15.18 5.75 0.85
CA GLY A 162 -16.61 6.08 0.81
C GLY A 162 -17.46 4.90 0.33
N ASP A 163 -17.11 4.34 -0.81
CA ASP A 163 -17.72 3.14 -1.41
C ASP A 163 -16.68 2.04 -1.69
N GLY A 164 -15.57 2.08 -0.97
CA GLY A 164 -14.40 1.28 -1.24
C GLY A 164 -13.36 1.37 -0.13
N ILE A 165 -12.36 0.52 -0.22
CA ILE A 165 -11.25 0.45 0.72
C ILE A 165 -9.93 0.55 -0.04
N MET A 166 -9.03 1.36 0.50
CA MET A 166 -7.63 1.38 0.14
C MET A 166 -6.85 0.51 1.12
N ALA A 167 -6.08 -0.43 0.60
CA ALA A 167 -5.27 -1.36 1.39
C ALA A 167 -3.82 -1.44 0.90
N SER A 168 -2.92 -1.82 1.79
CA SER A 168 -1.50 -2.01 1.53
C SER A 168 -1.05 -3.43 1.89
N PHE A 169 -0.08 -3.93 1.14
CA PHE A 169 0.52 -5.25 1.34
C PHE A 169 2.02 -5.17 1.11
N VAL A 170 2.78 -5.94 1.89
CA VAL A 170 4.20 -6.19 1.58
C VAL A 170 4.33 -7.09 0.33
N SER A 171 3.47 -8.11 0.20
CA SER A 171 3.55 -9.10 -0.87
C SER A 171 2.51 -8.85 -1.96
N ALA A 172 2.96 -8.66 -3.20
CA ALA A 172 2.10 -8.56 -4.39
C ALA A 172 1.18 -9.78 -4.53
N ALA A 173 1.72 -10.99 -4.31
CA ALA A 173 0.93 -12.21 -4.39
C ALA A 173 -0.13 -12.31 -3.27
N ALA A 174 0.14 -11.75 -2.08
CA ALA A 174 -0.86 -11.68 -1.02
C ALA A 174 -1.98 -10.69 -1.38
N ALA A 175 -1.66 -9.54 -1.96
CA ALA A 175 -2.66 -8.59 -2.46
C ALA A 175 -3.58 -9.24 -3.51
N VAL A 176 -3.02 -9.95 -4.48
CA VAL A 176 -3.82 -10.62 -5.53
C VAL A 176 -4.67 -11.76 -4.96
N ARG A 177 -4.17 -12.52 -3.98
CA ARG A 177 -4.96 -13.54 -3.27
C ARG A 177 -6.10 -12.92 -2.47
N CYS A 178 -5.86 -11.78 -1.80
CA CYS A 178 -6.88 -11.02 -1.10
C CYS A 178 -7.99 -10.58 -2.07
N ALA A 179 -7.63 -9.95 -3.18
CA ALA A 179 -8.57 -9.54 -4.22
C ALA A 179 -9.38 -10.73 -4.77
N THR A 180 -8.72 -11.85 -5.02
CA THR A 180 -9.35 -13.10 -5.48
C THR A 180 -10.35 -13.65 -4.46
N GLN A 181 -9.99 -13.62 -3.17
CA GLN A 181 -10.88 -14.05 -2.09
C GLN A 181 -12.12 -13.15 -2.00
N ILE A 182 -11.95 -11.83 -2.08
CA ILE A 182 -13.07 -10.87 -2.09
C ILE A 182 -14.06 -11.21 -3.21
N GLN A 183 -13.57 -11.40 -4.45
CA GLN A 183 -14.45 -11.73 -5.58
C GLN A 183 -15.16 -13.07 -5.39
N ARG A 184 -14.49 -14.08 -4.83
CA ARG A 184 -15.09 -15.39 -4.57
C ARG A 184 -16.20 -15.33 -3.52
N GLU A 185 -15.97 -14.63 -2.41
CA GLU A 185 -16.99 -14.49 -1.35
C GLU A 185 -18.22 -13.73 -1.86
N LEU A 186 -18.02 -12.67 -2.66
CA LEU A 186 -19.12 -11.94 -3.29
C LEU A 186 -19.91 -12.82 -4.28
N ALA A 187 -19.21 -13.61 -5.09
CA ALA A 187 -19.84 -14.54 -6.03
C ALA A 187 -20.66 -15.63 -5.31
N LEU A 188 -20.14 -16.20 -4.22
CA LEU A 188 -20.87 -17.17 -3.41
C LEU A 188 -22.15 -16.57 -2.83
N ARG A 189 -22.08 -15.36 -2.25
CA ARG A 189 -23.25 -14.67 -1.71
C ARG A 189 -24.31 -14.40 -2.78
N ALA A 190 -23.89 -14.02 -3.98
CA ALA A 190 -24.78 -13.79 -5.11
C ALA A 190 -25.50 -15.08 -5.53
N GLN A 191 -24.78 -16.22 -5.58
CA GLN A 191 -25.35 -17.53 -5.91
C GLN A 191 -26.34 -18.03 -4.86
N GLU A 192 -26.07 -17.75 -3.58
CA GLU A 192 -26.97 -18.09 -2.46
C GLU A 192 -28.22 -17.19 -2.41
N GLY A 193 -28.34 -16.20 -3.31
CA GLY A 193 -29.47 -15.26 -3.34
C GLY A 193 -29.55 -14.41 -2.08
N LYS A 194 -28.43 -14.17 -1.39
CA LYS A 194 -28.40 -13.34 -0.18
C LYS A 194 -28.84 -11.91 -0.53
N GLU A 195 -29.65 -11.33 0.34
CA GLU A 195 -29.98 -9.91 0.27
C GLU A 195 -28.69 -9.08 0.24
N HIS A 196 -28.77 -7.92 -0.43
CA HIS A 196 -27.68 -6.97 -0.58
C HIS A 196 -26.46 -7.52 -1.35
N SER A 197 -26.70 -8.32 -2.41
CA SER A 197 -25.63 -8.72 -3.34
C SER A 197 -25.05 -7.50 -4.04
N ILE A 198 -23.72 -7.36 -3.98
CA ILE A 198 -22.96 -6.28 -4.61
C ILE A 198 -21.95 -6.86 -5.58
N LYS A 199 -21.56 -6.03 -6.55
CA LYS A 199 -20.40 -6.28 -7.40
C LYS A 199 -19.32 -5.28 -7.04
N VAL A 200 -18.07 -5.73 -7.05
CA VAL A 200 -16.92 -4.90 -6.71
C VAL A 200 -15.92 -4.96 -7.85
N ARG A 201 -15.30 -3.83 -8.13
CA ARG A 201 -14.13 -3.73 -9.01
C ARG A 201 -12.89 -3.52 -8.15
N ILE A 202 -11.77 -4.12 -8.56
CA ILE A 202 -10.52 -4.09 -7.77
C ILE A 202 -9.35 -3.69 -8.66
N GLY A 203 -8.51 -2.78 -8.15
CA GLY A 203 -7.28 -2.33 -8.80
C GLY A 203 -6.07 -2.49 -7.91
N GLY A 204 -4.95 -2.98 -8.44
CA GLY A 204 -3.71 -3.19 -7.69
C GLY A 204 -2.45 -2.68 -8.39
N ALA A 205 -1.58 -1.98 -7.68
CA ALA A 205 -0.26 -1.61 -8.20
C ALA A 205 0.81 -1.77 -7.12
N ALA A 206 1.99 -2.24 -7.51
CA ALA A 206 3.16 -2.32 -6.65
C ALA A 206 4.17 -1.25 -7.02
N GLY A 207 4.84 -0.71 -6.01
CA GLY A 207 5.89 0.27 -6.21
C GLY A 207 6.57 0.66 -4.91
N GLU A 208 7.59 1.47 -5.07
CA GLU A 208 8.31 2.08 -3.97
C GLU A 208 7.54 3.28 -3.41
N PRO A 209 7.81 3.66 -2.15
CA PRO A 209 7.36 4.93 -1.62
C PRO A 209 8.00 6.03 -2.47
N VAL A 210 7.17 6.66 -3.30
CA VAL A 210 7.51 7.84 -4.10
C VAL A 210 6.61 8.98 -3.68
N GLU A 211 7.13 10.18 -3.73
CA GLU A 211 6.41 11.32 -3.20
C GLU A 211 5.68 12.11 -4.30
N ARG A 212 4.46 12.55 -3.98
CA ARG A 212 3.81 13.68 -4.66
C ARG A 212 2.78 14.31 -3.71
N GLU A 213 2.74 15.65 -3.63
CA GLU A 213 1.71 16.40 -2.89
C GLU A 213 1.55 15.99 -1.41
N ASN A 214 2.68 15.79 -0.69
CA ASN A 214 2.73 15.37 0.72
C ASN A 214 2.15 13.97 1.00
N ASP A 215 2.00 13.11 -0.02
CA ASP A 215 1.56 11.72 0.16
C ASP A 215 2.67 10.72 -0.19
N ILE A 216 2.70 9.62 0.56
CA ILE A 216 3.64 8.51 0.37
C ILE A 216 3.04 7.58 -0.71
N PHE A 217 3.87 7.12 -1.65
CA PHE A 217 3.49 6.26 -2.79
C PHE A 217 2.67 6.95 -3.89
N GLY A 218 2.62 8.28 -3.95
CA GLY A 218 1.71 9.07 -4.79
C GLY A 218 1.40 8.48 -6.17
N SER A 219 2.42 8.14 -6.98
CA SER A 219 2.22 7.54 -8.31
C SER A 219 1.68 6.11 -8.28
N THR A 220 2.14 5.26 -7.37
CA THR A 220 1.65 3.88 -7.19
C THR A 220 0.20 3.86 -6.72
N VAL A 221 -0.16 4.76 -5.79
CA VAL A 221 -1.52 4.94 -5.28
C VAL A 221 -2.45 5.40 -6.39
N GLN A 222 -2.01 6.41 -7.15
CA GLN A 222 -2.76 6.91 -8.31
C GLN A 222 -2.96 5.80 -9.34
N LEU A 223 -1.93 5.02 -9.66
CA LEU A 223 -2.05 3.92 -10.61
C LEU A 223 -3.05 2.85 -10.11
N ALA A 224 -2.94 2.42 -8.86
CA ALA A 224 -3.87 1.43 -8.28
C ALA A 224 -5.32 1.93 -8.31
N SER A 225 -5.55 3.21 -7.98
CA SER A 225 -6.89 3.84 -8.07
C SER A 225 -7.40 3.89 -9.52
N ARG A 226 -6.54 4.22 -10.49
CA ARG A 226 -6.91 4.26 -11.92
C ARG A 226 -7.21 2.87 -12.48
N LEU A 227 -6.46 1.86 -12.05
CA LEU A 227 -6.73 0.46 -12.39
C LEU A 227 -8.09 0.02 -11.82
N CYS A 228 -8.39 0.39 -10.57
CA CYS A 228 -9.68 0.08 -9.94
C CYS A 228 -10.83 0.76 -10.69
N ALA A 229 -10.70 2.05 -10.99
CA ALA A 229 -11.71 2.80 -11.73
C ALA A 229 -11.94 2.28 -13.16
N ARG A 230 -10.92 1.68 -13.78
CA ARG A 230 -10.98 1.09 -15.12
C ARG A 230 -11.53 -0.34 -15.14
N ALA A 231 -11.47 -1.03 -14.01
CA ALA A 231 -11.92 -2.41 -13.90
C ALA A 231 -13.44 -2.49 -14.09
N GLU A 232 -13.86 -3.48 -14.86
CA GLU A 232 -15.27 -3.86 -15.03
C GLU A 232 -15.81 -4.50 -13.73
N PRO A 233 -17.13 -4.65 -13.57
CA PRO A 233 -17.71 -5.36 -12.43
C PRO A 233 -17.12 -6.78 -12.30
N ASP A 234 -16.79 -7.17 -11.07
CA ASP A 234 -16.18 -8.47 -10.74
C ASP A 234 -14.76 -8.66 -11.32
N GLN A 235 -14.14 -7.60 -11.85
CA GLN A 235 -12.80 -7.64 -12.42
C GLN A 235 -11.73 -7.21 -11.40
N ILE A 236 -10.55 -7.82 -11.52
CA ILE A 236 -9.34 -7.42 -10.81
C ILE A 236 -8.31 -7.02 -11.87
N LEU A 237 -7.91 -5.74 -11.87
CA LEU A 237 -6.85 -5.22 -12.72
C LEU A 237 -5.59 -4.91 -11.92
N VAL A 238 -4.43 -5.30 -12.44
CA VAL A 238 -3.14 -5.02 -11.81
C VAL A 238 -2.12 -4.46 -12.78
N SER A 239 -1.14 -3.72 -12.24
CA SER A 239 0.02 -3.27 -13.02
C SER A 239 0.95 -4.43 -13.41
N ASN A 240 1.75 -4.23 -14.45
CA ASN A 240 2.76 -5.22 -14.87
C ASN A 240 3.69 -5.68 -13.74
N VAL A 241 4.15 -4.75 -12.90
CA VAL A 241 5.03 -5.05 -11.76
C VAL A 241 4.39 -6.06 -10.81
N VAL A 242 3.08 -5.96 -10.54
CA VAL A 242 2.37 -6.93 -9.68
C VAL A 242 2.38 -8.33 -10.32
N ALA A 243 2.13 -8.41 -11.63
CA ALA A 243 2.15 -9.67 -12.36
C ALA A 243 3.54 -10.33 -12.36
N GLU A 244 4.60 -9.55 -12.61
CA GLU A 244 5.99 -10.02 -12.57
C GLU A 244 6.40 -10.51 -11.17
N LEU A 245 6.04 -9.79 -10.12
CA LEU A 245 6.29 -10.22 -8.73
C LEU A 245 5.51 -11.50 -8.34
N CYS A 246 4.51 -11.89 -9.13
CA CYS A 246 3.73 -13.10 -8.94
C CYS A 246 4.23 -14.30 -9.77
N ILE A 247 5.32 -14.17 -10.53
CA ILE A 247 5.92 -15.30 -11.26
C ILE A 247 6.19 -16.47 -10.30
N GLY A 248 5.75 -17.67 -10.68
CA GLY A 248 5.87 -18.89 -9.87
C GLY A 248 4.90 -18.99 -8.69
N LYS A 249 3.97 -18.04 -8.49
CA LYS A 249 2.98 -18.06 -7.39
C LYS A 249 1.66 -18.75 -7.74
N ARG A 250 1.57 -19.42 -8.89
CA ARG A 250 0.37 -20.11 -9.41
C ARG A 250 -0.87 -19.19 -9.51
N ILE A 251 -0.64 -17.93 -9.87
CA ILE A 251 -1.69 -16.95 -10.15
C ILE A 251 -1.69 -16.74 -11.66
N MET A 252 -2.88 -16.80 -12.26
CA MET A 252 -3.05 -16.66 -13.70
C MET A 252 -3.43 -15.22 -14.03
N PHE A 253 -2.80 -14.70 -15.08
CA PHE A 253 -3.02 -13.34 -15.56
C PHE A 253 -3.29 -13.37 -17.05
N ARG A 254 -4.25 -12.55 -17.49
CA ARG A 254 -4.46 -12.23 -18.90
C ARG A 254 -3.92 -10.84 -19.18
N ASN A 255 -2.96 -10.76 -20.10
CA ASN A 255 -2.38 -9.50 -20.54
C ASN A 255 -3.42 -8.70 -21.33
N LEU A 256 -3.66 -7.43 -20.94
CA LEU A 256 -4.57 -6.51 -21.60
C LEU A 256 -3.87 -5.44 -22.45
N GLY A 257 -2.54 -5.52 -22.54
CA GLY A 257 -1.69 -4.58 -23.26
C GLY A 257 -1.46 -3.27 -22.53
N GLU A 258 -1.07 -2.25 -23.30
CA GLU A 258 -0.84 -0.91 -22.81
C GLU A 258 -2.13 -0.09 -22.71
N VAL A 259 -2.31 0.58 -21.57
CA VAL A 259 -3.46 1.45 -21.29
C VAL A 259 -2.96 2.82 -20.84
N SER A 260 -3.47 3.88 -21.46
CA SER A 260 -3.20 5.25 -21.04
C SER A 260 -4.13 5.66 -19.90
N PHE A 261 -3.55 6.17 -18.81
CA PHE A 261 -4.29 6.68 -17.65
C PHE A 261 -4.11 8.19 -17.50
N LYS A 262 -5.18 8.87 -17.07
CA LYS A 262 -5.11 10.30 -16.72
C LYS A 262 -4.06 10.52 -15.62
N GLY A 263 -3.08 11.38 -15.91
CA GLY A 263 -2.00 11.74 -15.00
C GLY A 263 -0.69 10.97 -15.20
N PHE A 264 -0.64 10.07 -16.20
CA PHE A 264 0.56 9.33 -16.60
C PHE A 264 0.95 9.72 -18.03
N ASP A 265 2.22 10.09 -18.22
CA ASP A 265 2.75 10.53 -19.52
C ASP A 265 2.98 9.36 -20.49
N LEU A 266 3.23 8.16 -19.94
CA LEU A 266 3.44 6.93 -20.70
C LEU A 266 2.31 5.93 -20.45
N PRO A 267 1.91 5.15 -21.47
CA PRO A 267 1.01 4.02 -21.29
C PRO A 267 1.56 3.01 -20.27
N VAL A 268 0.66 2.36 -19.53
CA VAL A 268 1.00 1.35 -18.53
C VAL A 268 0.52 -0.01 -19.00
N HIS A 269 1.36 -1.03 -18.89
CA HIS A 269 0.97 -2.42 -19.14
C HIS A 269 0.06 -2.94 -18.03
N VAL A 270 -1.11 -3.47 -18.41
CA VAL A 270 -2.17 -3.91 -17.49
C VAL A 270 -2.46 -5.40 -17.66
N HIS A 271 -2.71 -6.07 -16.54
CA HIS A 271 -3.12 -7.47 -16.49
C HIS A 271 -4.45 -7.62 -15.76
N ALA A 272 -5.32 -8.48 -16.26
CA ALA A 272 -6.47 -8.99 -15.51
C ALA A 272 -6.07 -10.26 -14.77
N VAL A 273 -6.47 -10.37 -13.50
CA VAL A 273 -6.32 -11.62 -12.74
C VAL A 273 -7.44 -12.57 -13.11
N GLU A 274 -7.08 -13.79 -13.51
CA GLU A 274 -8.05 -14.86 -13.78
C GLU A 274 -8.36 -15.57 -12.44
N TRP A 275 -9.45 -15.14 -11.78
CA TRP A 275 -9.82 -15.57 -10.42
C TRP A 275 -10.92 -16.64 -10.39
N LEU A 276 -11.73 -16.68 -11.44
CA LEU A 276 -12.59 -17.80 -11.78
C LEU A 276 -11.67 -18.89 -12.32
N GLY A 277 -11.52 -20.01 -11.60
CA GLY A 277 -10.82 -21.17 -12.16
C GLY A 277 -11.48 -21.64 -13.46
N GLU A 278 -10.87 -22.58 -14.18
CA GLU A 278 -11.34 -23.18 -15.46
C GLU A 278 -12.80 -23.72 -15.48
N ALA A 279 -13.59 -23.54 -14.42
CA ALA A 279 -14.99 -23.91 -14.32
C ALA A 279 -15.98 -22.87 -14.92
N ALA A 280 -15.51 -21.89 -15.70
CA ALA A 280 -16.37 -20.90 -16.37
C ALA A 280 -15.98 -20.71 -17.85
N ALA A 281 -15.90 -21.80 -18.60
CA ALA A 281 -16.15 -21.76 -20.04
C ALA A 281 -17.47 -22.51 -20.29
N PRO A 282 -18.45 -21.89 -20.97
CA PRO A 282 -19.71 -22.56 -21.32
C PRO A 282 -19.50 -23.73 -22.28
#